data_AF-A0A7Y2C549-F1
#
_entry.id   AF-A0A7Y2C549-F1
#
_cell.length_a   1.000
_cell.length_b   1.000
_cell.length_c   1.000
_cell.angle_alpha   90.00
_cell.angle_beta   90.00
_cell.angle_gamma   90.00
#
_symmetry.space_group_name_H-M   'P 1'
#
loop_
_entity.id
_entity.type
_entity.pdbx_description
1 polymer ?
#
loop_
_entity_poly.entity_id
_entity_poly.type
_entity_poly.pdbx_seq_one_letter_code
_entity_poly.pdbx_strand_id
1 'polypeptide(L)'
;MGKTVHLFSKTKQRRKLQLQLKKLGAIVLAWLLVAVLVTFYDHFNFHSVWSQGHTENYSLLENLGFQGLAALISSLLLGSWMIFYVNEELREKPYTYTLIAVAAVFFLIGAGLMLFLGGIYIYNETGQWPHTNA
;
A
#
# COMPACT_ATOMS: atom_id res chain seq x y z
N MET A 1 27.71 37.80 -8.09
CA MET A 1 26.28 37.60 -7.77
C MET A 1 25.71 36.21 -8.11
N GLY A 2 26.32 35.39 -9.00
CA GLY A 2 25.73 34.09 -9.38
C GLY A 2 25.85 32.93 -8.35
N LYS A 3 26.86 32.91 -7.47
CA LYS A 3 27.07 31.80 -6.51
C LYS A 3 26.03 31.77 -5.38
N THR A 4 25.56 32.93 -4.93
CA THR A 4 24.57 33.04 -3.84
C THR A 4 23.18 32.56 -4.27
N VAL A 5 22.76 32.86 -5.51
CA VAL A 5 21.49 32.38 -6.07
C VAL A 5 21.47 30.85 -6.21
N HIS A 6 22.58 30.26 -6.63
CA HIS A 6 22.70 28.80 -6.78
C HIS A 6 22.67 28.06 -5.44
N LEU A 7 23.23 28.65 -4.38
CA LEU A 7 23.19 28.09 -3.02
C LEU A 7 21.77 28.14 -2.42
N PHE A 8 21.04 29.24 -2.62
CA PHE A 8 19.64 29.37 -2.16
C PHE A 8 18.70 28.37 -2.84
N SER A 9 18.91 28.07 -4.12
CA SER A 9 18.14 27.04 -4.84
C SER A 9 18.37 25.63 -4.25
N LYS A 10 19.64 25.24 -4.03
CA LYS A 10 19.99 23.92 -3.48
C LYS A 10 19.44 23.71 -2.06
N THR A 11 19.44 24.72 -1.20
CA THR A 11 18.91 24.59 0.16
C THR A 11 17.39 24.47 0.20
N LYS A 12 16.68 25.22 -0.66
CA LYS A 12 15.22 25.12 -0.81
C LYS A 12 14.80 23.73 -1.31
N GLN A 13 15.53 23.17 -2.27
CA GLN A 13 15.26 21.83 -2.82
C GLN A 13 15.48 20.73 -1.76
N ARG A 14 16.56 20.80 -0.97
CA ARG A 14 16.82 19.85 0.12
C ARG A 14 15.73 19.87 1.19
N ARG A 15 15.26 21.07 1.58
CA ARG A 15 14.15 21.22 2.54
C ARG A 15 12.85 20.62 2.00
N LYS A 16 12.52 20.85 0.71
CA LYS A 16 11.34 20.25 0.07
C LYS A 16 11.40 18.72 0.11
N LEU A 17 12.54 18.13 -0.25
CA LEU A 17 12.73 16.69 -0.25
C LEU A 17 12.67 16.09 1.16
N GLN A 18 13.26 16.74 2.16
CA GLN A 18 13.13 16.32 3.57
C GLN A 18 11.68 16.32 4.05
N LEU A 19 10.88 17.32 3.66
CA LEU A 19 9.46 17.37 3.99
C LEU A 19 8.68 16.25 3.28
N GLN A 20 8.96 15.99 2.00
CA GLN A 20 8.35 14.90 1.24
C GLN A 20 8.67 13.53 1.87
N LEU A 21 9.93 13.29 2.27
CA LEU A 21 10.33 12.06 2.94
C LEU A 21 9.68 11.88 4.32
N LYS A 22 9.55 12.97 5.11
CA LYS A 22 8.82 12.92 6.39
C LYS A 22 7.35 12.55 6.21
N LYS A 23 6.70 13.12 5.18
CA LYS A 23 5.32 12.76 4.83
C LYS A 23 5.22 11.29 4.41
N LEU A 24 6.17 10.80 3.61
CA LEU A 24 6.19 9.40 3.20
C LEU A 24 6.36 8.48 4.41
N GLY A 25 7.29 8.80 5.31
CA GLY A 25 7.48 8.05 6.56
C GLY A 25 6.20 7.99 7.42
N ALA A 26 5.46 9.11 7.51
CA ALA A 26 4.18 9.12 8.21
C ALA A 26 3.13 8.21 7.56
N ILE A 27 3.04 8.20 6.22
CA ILE A 27 2.15 7.29 5.48
C ILE A 27 2.54 5.82 5.71
N VAL A 28 3.82 5.49 5.59
CA VAL A 28 4.32 4.13 5.81
C VAL A 28 3.99 3.66 7.23
N LEU A 29 4.26 4.48 8.25
CA LEU A 29 3.94 4.14 9.64
C LEU A 29 2.44 3.93 9.85
N ALA A 30 1.59 4.78 9.30
CA ALA A 30 0.14 4.63 9.39
C ALA A 30 -0.33 3.30 8.77
N TRP A 31 0.20 2.95 7.59
CA TRP A 31 -0.15 1.70 6.93
C TRP A 31 0.35 0.45 7.66
N LEU A 32 1.53 0.51 8.26
CA LEU A 32 2.03 -0.59 9.10
C LEU A 32 1.15 -0.81 10.34
N LEU A 33 0.68 0.27 10.98
CA LEU A 33 -0.27 0.15 12.09
C LEU A 33 -1.60 -0.48 11.65
N VAL A 34 -2.11 -0.09 10.49
CA VAL A 34 -3.31 -0.72 9.90
C VAL A 34 -3.06 -2.21 9.65
N ALA A 35 -1.91 -2.59 9.10
CA ALA A 35 -1.57 -4.00 8.86
C ALA A 35 -1.55 -4.83 10.15
N VAL A 36 -1.01 -4.27 11.23
CA VAL A 36 -1.04 -4.90 12.57
C VAL A 36 -2.49 -5.08 13.03
N LEU A 37 -3.31 -4.03 12.95
CA LEU A 37 -4.72 -4.09 13.35
C LEU A 37 -5.52 -5.12 12.55
N VAL A 38 -5.32 -5.17 11.23
CA VAL A 38 -5.95 -6.15 10.34
C VAL A 38 -5.52 -7.56 10.72
N THR A 39 -4.22 -7.78 10.97
CA THR A 39 -3.72 -9.10 11.38
C THR A 39 -4.37 -9.59 12.67
N PHE A 40 -4.52 -8.71 13.68
CA PHE A 40 -5.20 -9.05 14.93
C PHE A 40 -6.70 -9.27 14.73
N TYR A 41 -7.34 -8.46 13.90
CA TYR A 41 -8.74 -8.62 13.53
C TYR A 41 -8.98 -10.00 12.89
N ASP A 42 -8.15 -10.38 11.92
CA ASP A 42 -8.22 -11.70 11.28
C ASP A 42 -8.02 -12.82 12.30
N HIS A 43 -7.03 -12.68 13.19
CA HIS A 43 -6.77 -13.65 14.25
C HIS A 43 -7.97 -13.88 15.16
N PHE A 44 -8.61 -12.80 15.64
CA PHE A 44 -9.79 -12.90 16.49
C PHE A 44 -11.00 -13.43 15.73
N ASN A 45 -11.15 -13.06 14.46
CA ASN A 45 -12.20 -13.63 13.62
C ASN A 45 -12.07 -15.14 13.50
N PHE A 46 -10.85 -15.67 13.28
CA PHE A 46 -10.64 -17.12 13.17
C PHE A 46 -10.92 -17.88 14.47
N HIS A 47 -10.77 -17.23 15.64
CA HIS A 47 -11.07 -17.81 16.95
C HIS A 47 -12.49 -17.50 17.45
N SER A 48 -13.33 -16.85 16.64
CA SER A 48 -14.71 -16.56 16.99
C SER A 48 -15.61 -17.78 16.81
N VAL A 49 -16.72 -17.84 17.56
CA VAL A 49 -17.71 -18.93 17.51
C VAL A 49 -18.35 -19.09 16.11
N TRP A 50 -18.29 -18.05 15.28
CA TRP A 50 -18.85 -18.01 13.92
C TRP A 50 -17.84 -18.41 12.85
N SER A 51 -16.61 -18.72 13.23
CA SER A 51 -15.54 -19.15 12.34
C SER A 51 -15.65 -20.63 12.01
N GLN A 52 -15.33 -21.00 10.76
CA GLN A 52 -15.11 -22.41 10.38
C GLN A 52 -13.77 -22.95 10.88
N GLY A 53 -13.04 -22.18 11.68
CA GLY A 53 -11.68 -22.47 12.15
C GLY A 53 -10.62 -21.92 11.20
N HIS A 54 -9.37 -22.00 11.62
CA HIS A 54 -8.20 -21.71 10.78
C HIS A 54 -7.65 -23.00 10.17
N THR A 55 -6.93 -22.89 9.04
CA THR A 55 -6.20 -24.01 8.46
C THR A 55 -5.11 -24.51 9.42
N GLU A 56 -4.71 -25.78 9.30
CA GLU A 56 -3.73 -26.41 10.21
C GLU A 56 -2.37 -25.67 10.23
N ASN A 57 -2.05 -24.93 9.17
CA ASN A 57 -0.79 -24.20 9.01
C ASN A 57 -0.89 -22.71 9.34
N TYR A 58 -1.98 -22.23 9.95
CA TYR A 58 -2.09 -20.81 10.29
C TYR A 58 -1.14 -20.41 11.42
N SER A 59 -0.31 -19.41 11.16
CA SER A 59 0.56 -18.77 12.15
C SER A 59 0.33 -17.25 12.18
N LEU A 60 0.06 -16.72 13.38
CA LEU A 60 -0.10 -15.28 13.59
C LEU A 60 1.13 -14.50 13.13
N LEU A 61 2.33 -15.02 13.40
CA LEU A 61 3.58 -14.36 13.08
C LEU A 61 3.84 -14.32 11.56
N GLU A 62 3.48 -15.39 10.86
CA GLU A 62 3.58 -15.46 9.40
C GLU A 62 2.57 -14.52 8.74
N ASN A 63 1.33 -14.48 9.23
CA ASN A 63 0.32 -13.55 8.73
C ASN A 63 0.75 -12.09 8.98
N LEU A 64 1.29 -11.78 10.16
CA LEU A 64 1.80 -10.45 10.48
C LEU A 64 2.95 -10.06 9.55
N GLY A 65 3.88 -10.98 9.28
CA GLY A 65 4.99 -10.76 8.36
C GLY A 65 4.49 -10.48 6.95
N PHE A 66 3.55 -11.29 6.46
CA PHE A 66 2.97 -11.14 5.14
C PHE A 66 2.21 -9.81 4.98
N GLN A 67 1.31 -9.50 5.91
CA GLN A 67 0.53 -8.25 5.90
C GLN A 67 1.43 -7.03 6.11
N GLY A 68 2.44 -7.12 6.98
CA GLY A 68 3.42 -6.07 7.21
C GLY A 68 4.24 -5.75 5.96
N LEU A 69 4.74 -6.78 5.26
CA LEU A 69 5.47 -6.61 4.00
C LEU A 69 4.57 -6.05 2.90
N ALA A 70 3.34 -6.57 2.77
CA ALA A 70 2.37 -6.07 1.82
C ALA A 70 2.07 -4.58 2.06
N ALA A 71 1.84 -4.17 3.31
CA ALA A 71 1.61 -2.78 3.68
C ALA A 71 2.84 -1.90 3.46
N LEU A 72 4.05 -2.40 3.72
CA LEU A 72 5.29 -1.68 3.46
C LEU A 72 5.48 -1.40 1.96
N ILE A 73 5.35 -2.43 1.12
CA ILE A 73 5.51 -2.30 -0.34
C ILE A 73 4.44 -1.36 -0.90
N SER A 74 3.18 -1.56 -0.49
CA SER A 74 2.05 -0.77 -0.98
C SER A 74 2.18 0.70 -0.60
N SER A 75 2.53 1.00 0.66
CA SER A 75 2.69 2.36 1.15
C SER A 75 3.89 3.08 0.55
N LEU A 76 4.98 2.37 0.26
CA LEU A 76 6.13 2.95 -0.44
C LEU A 76 5.78 3.28 -1.89
N LEU A 77 5.13 2.37 -2.63
CA LEU A 77 4.76 2.60 -4.02
C LEU A 77 3.70 3.69 -4.16
N LEU A 78 2.56 3.51 -3.50
CA LEU A 78 1.43 4.44 -3.59
C LEU A 78 1.74 5.78 -2.92
N GLY A 79 2.39 5.75 -1.75
CA GLY A 79 2.77 6.96 -1.03
C GLY A 79 3.82 7.79 -1.76
N SER A 80 4.81 7.14 -2.40
CA SER A 80 5.80 7.86 -3.21
C SER A 80 5.16 8.48 -4.44
N TRP A 81 4.33 7.74 -5.16
CA TRP A 81 3.58 8.29 -6.30
C TRP A 81 2.72 9.49 -5.88
N MET A 82 2.02 9.40 -4.75
CA MET A 82 1.17 10.48 -4.27
C MET A 82 1.98 11.73 -3.87
N ILE A 83 3.11 11.57 -3.19
CA ILE A 83 3.89 12.70 -2.67
C ILE A 83 4.75 13.37 -3.74
N PHE A 84 5.32 12.60 -4.66
CA PHE A 84 6.27 13.09 -5.65
C PHE A 84 5.62 13.42 -7.00
N TYR A 85 4.58 12.70 -7.41
CA TYR A 85 3.92 12.92 -8.70
C TYR A 85 2.63 13.71 -8.55
N VAL A 86 1.64 13.15 -7.84
CA VAL A 86 0.30 13.74 -7.70
C VAL A 86 0.38 15.15 -7.10
N ASN A 87 1.17 15.33 -6.04
CA ASN A 87 1.27 16.62 -5.35
C ASN A 87 2.03 17.70 -6.14
N GLU A 88 2.77 17.35 -7.20
CA GLU A 88 3.40 18.32 -8.10
C GLU A 88 2.52 18.59 -9.31
N GLU A 89 2.00 17.54 -9.95
CA GLU A 89 1.25 17.61 -11.21
C GLU A 89 -0.20 18.13 -11.03
N LEU A 90 -0.84 17.78 -9.91
CA LEU A 90 -2.23 18.13 -9.63
C LEU A 90 -2.35 19.32 -8.66
N ARG A 91 -1.24 20.00 -8.35
CA ARG A 91 -1.20 21.07 -7.35
C ARG A 91 -2.11 22.25 -7.68
N GLU A 92 -2.19 22.61 -8.96
CA GLU A 92 -3.03 23.73 -9.43
C GLU A 92 -4.44 23.29 -9.84
N LYS A 93 -4.73 21.99 -9.76
CA LYS A 93 -6.05 21.44 -10.09
C LYS A 93 -6.94 21.39 -8.84
N PRO A 94 -8.28 21.41 -9.02
CA PRO A 94 -9.20 21.22 -7.91
C PRO A 94 -8.93 19.91 -7.17
N TYR A 95 -9.04 19.93 -5.84
CA TYR A 95 -8.77 18.77 -4.98
C TYR A 95 -9.54 17.51 -5.37
N THR A 96 -10.73 17.66 -5.95
CA THR A 96 -11.54 16.56 -6.48
C THR A 96 -10.81 15.71 -7.51
N TYR A 97 -10.00 16.31 -8.39
CA TYR A 97 -9.21 15.55 -9.36
C TYR A 97 -8.16 14.68 -8.69
N THR A 98 -7.53 15.19 -7.63
CA THR A 98 -6.58 14.44 -6.81
C THR A 98 -7.25 13.25 -6.13
N LEU A 99 -8.44 13.46 -5.54
CA LEU A 99 -9.22 12.37 -4.93
C LEU A 99 -9.59 11.28 -5.94
N ILE A 100 -10.09 11.66 -7.11
CA ILE A 100 -10.46 10.71 -8.16
C ILE A 100 -9.23 9.93 -8.65
N ALA A 101 -8.10 10.61 -8.87
CA ALA A 101 -6.87 9.96 -9.31
C ALA A 101 -6.35 8.96 -8.28
N VAL A 102 -6.33 9.32 -7.00
CA VAL A 102 -5.92 8.42 -5.91
C VAL A 102 -6.88 7.24 -5.78
N ALA A 103 -8.19 7.48 -5.83
CA ALA A 103 -9.20 6.42 -5.77
C ALA A 103 -9.06 5.46 -6.95
N ALA A 104 -8.90 5.97 -8.19
CA ALA A 104 -8.74 5.15 -9.38
C ALA A 104 -7.50 4.25 -9.30
N VAL A 105 -6.37 4.79 -8.87
CA VAL A 105 -5.13 4.01 -8.71
C VAL A 105 -5.25 2.99 -7.58
N PHE A 106 -5.89 3.35 -6.46
CA PHE A 106 -6.16 2.43 -5.37
C PHE A 106 -7.01 1.23 -5.84
N PHE A 107 -8.09 1.49 -6.58
CA PHE A 107 -8.93 0.43 -7.15
C PHE A 107 -8.18 -0.41 -8.18
N LEU A 108 -7.43 0.20 -9.10
CA LEU A 108 -6.68 -0.53 -10.12
C LEU A 108 -5.62 -1.46 -9.51
N ILE A 109 -4.84 -0.96 -8.55
CA ILE A 109 -3.81 -1.76 -7.87
C ILE A 109 -4.45 -2.84 -7.02
N GLY A 110 -5.49 -2.50 -6.24
CA GLY A 110 -6.18 -3.44 -5.37
C GLY A 110 -6.84 -4.58 -6.15
N ALA A 111 -7.58 -4.26 -7.21
CA ALA A 111 -8.19 -5.25 -8.09
C ALA A 111 -7.13 -6.10 -8.81
N GLY A 112 -6.06 -5.47 -9.30
CA GLY A 112 -4.95 -6.18 -9.93
C GLY A 112 -4.28 -7.18 -8.99
N LEU A 113 -3.97 -6.78 -7.75
CA LEU A 113 -3.39 -7.65 -6.73
C LEU A 113 -4.33 -8.79 -6.35
N MET A 114 -5.63 -8.50 -6.17
CA MET A 114 -6.62 -9.53 -5.84
C MET A 114 -6.73 -10.58 -6.94
N LEU A 115 -6.80 -10.16 -8.21
CA LEU A 115 -6.84 -11.08 -9.35
C LEU A 115 -5.54 -11.88 -9.47
N PHE A 116 -4.40 -11.25 -9.24
CA PHE A 116 -3.10 -11.89 -9.34
C PHE A 116 -2.88 -12.93 -8.24
N LEU A 117 -3.03 -12.55 -6.97
CA LEU A 117 -2.86 -13.46 -5.83
C LEU A 117 -3.95 -14.53 -5.80
N GLY A 118 -5.20 -14.16 -6.06
CA GLY A 118 -6.31 -15.10 -6.17
C GLY A 118 -6.08 -16.12 -7.30
N GLY A 119 -5.57 -15.67 -8.46
CA GLY A 119 -5.22 -16.55 -9.57
C GLY A 119 -4.11 -17.55 -9.21
N ILE A 120 -3.03 -17.08 -8.58
CA ILE A 120 -1.93 -17.95 -8.11
C ILE A 120 -2.44 -18.96 -7.09
N TYR A 121 -3.25 -18.51 -6.13
CA TYR A 121 -3.79 -19.38 -5.09
C TYR A 121 -4.67 -20.49 -5.69
N ILE A 122 -5.63 -20.13 -6.56
CA ILE A 122 -6.49 -21.11 -7.24
C ILE A 122 -5.67 -22.07 -8.09
N TYR A 123 -4.67 -21.58 -8.82
CA TYR A 123 -3.78 -22.41 -9.63
C TYR A 123 -3.02 -23.42 -8.77
N ASN A 124 -2.51 -23.01 -7.61
CA ASN A 124 -1.77 -23.91 -6.71
C ASN A 124 -2.67 -24.98 -6.08
N GLU A 125 -3.94 -24.66 -5.78
CA GLU A 125 -4.89 -25.59 -5.16
C GLU A 125 -5.52 -26.56 -6.17
N THR A 126 -5.91 -26.06 -7.36
CA THR A 126 -6.71 -26.82 -8.33
C THR A 126 -5.91 -27.31 -9.54
N GLY A 127 -4.71 -26.77 -9.76
CA GLY A 127 -3.93 -27.00 -10.98
C GLY A 127 -4.55 -26.44 -12.26
N GLN A 128 -5.74 -25.82 -12.18
CA GLN A 128 -6.51 -25.36 -13.33
C GLN A 128 -7.05 -23.95 -13.06
N TRP A 129 -6.47 -22.97 -13.75
CA TRP A 129 -6.98 -21.60 -13.82
C TRP A 129 -6.88 -21.15 -15.29
N PRO A 130 -7.91 -20.52 -15.89
CA PRO A 130 -9.12 -19.95 -15.26
C PRO A 130 -10.36 -20.87 -15.25
N HIS A 131 -10.27 -22.11 -15.70
CA HIS A 131 -11.41 -23.04 -15.76
C HIS A 131 -11.24 -24.17 -14.76
N THR A 132 -12.20 -24.34 -13.86
CA THR A 132 -12.39 -25.60 -13.14
C THR A 132 -13.37 -26.44 -13.94
N ASN A 133 -12.99 -27.66 -14.34
CA ASN A 133 -13.96 -28.60 -14.91
C ASN A 133 -15.04 -28.86 -13.86
N ALA A 134 -16.27 -28.46 -14.16
CA ALA A 134 -17.46 -28.66 -13.33
C ALA A 134 -17.81 -30.16 -13.23
#